data_AF-A0A535AA22-F1
#
_entry.id   AF-A0A535AA22-F1
#
_cell.length_a   1.000
_cell.length_b   1.000
_cell.length_c   1.000
_cell.angle_alpha   90.00
_cell.angle_beta   90.00
_cell.angle_gamma   90.00
#
_symmetry.space_group_name_H-M   'P 1'
#
loop_
_entity.id
_entity.type
_entity.pdbx_description
1 polymer ?
#
loop_
_entity_poly.entity_id
_entity_poly.type
_entity_poly.pdbx_seq_one_letter_code
_entity_poly.pdbx_strand_id
1 'polypeptide(L)'
;MSEPLPNAVELVVTGATLVDGSGAAGRRGVVGVRERRLHIGDAGWQPRAARTIDASGLVVTPGFIDLHSHGGLVILADPRHEPKVRQGVTTEVIGVDGNGYAPFAHREDLLAFVELNAGLDGRPAITYDWDTMASYIGRYDRQQRAAHRRHRLGGRAGH
;
A
#
# COMPACT_ATOMS: atom_id res chain seq x y z
N MET A 1 0.44 -20.83 22.40
CA MET A 1 -1.04 -20.82 22.25
C MET A 1 -1.40 -19.55 21.50
N SER A 2 -2.18 -19.63 20.42
CA SER A 2 -2.62 -18.43 19.69
C SER A 2 -3.49 -17.55 20.58
N GLU A 3 -3.34 -16.23 20.49
CA GLU A 3 -4.22 -15.30 21.19
C GLU A 3 -5.69 -15.55 20.78
N PRO A 4 -6.64 -15.43 21.72
CA PRO A 4 -8.06 -15.55 21.39
C PRO A 4 -8.47 -14.44 20.41
N LEU A 5 -9.37 -14.77 19.48
CA LEU A 5 -9.89 -13.81 18.52
C LEU A 5 -10.66 -12.70 19.24
N PRO A 6 -10.51 -11.43 18.82
CA PRO A 6 -11.21 -10.32 19.47
C PRO A 6 -12.72 -10.38 19.20
N ASN A 7 -13.51 -9.98 20.18
CA ASN A 7 -14.98 -9.87 20.04
C ASN A 7 -15.42 -8.57 19.33
N ALA A 8 -14.49 -7.62 19.11
CA ALA A 8 -14.74 -6.37 18.41
C ALA A 8 -13.53 -5.96 17.56
N VAL A 9 -13.79 -5.45 16.35
CA VAL A 9 -12.79 -5.03 15.36
C VAL A 9 -13.23 -3.73 14.67
N GLU A 10 -12.34 -3.09 13.92
CA GLU A 10 -12.65 -1.87 13.17
C GLU A 10 -13.34 -2.20 11.84
N LEU A 11 -12.84 -3.24 11.16
CA LEU A 11 -13.35 -3.76 9.90
C LEU A 11 -13.45 -5.28 9.98
N VAL A 12 -14.52 -5.85 9.43
CA VAL A 12 -14.64 -7.29 9.20
C VAL A 12 -14.99 -7.57 7.74
N VAL A 13 -14.36 -8.58 7.15
CA VAL A 13 -14.66 -9.13 5.82
C VAL A 13 -15.20 -10.53 6.01
N THR A 14 -16.44 -10.75 5.56
CA THR A 14 -17.18 -12.00 5.73
C THR A 14 -17.49 -12.63 4.38
N GLY A 15 -17.87 -13.91 4.37
CA GLY A 15 -18.39 -14.54 3.16
C GLY A 15 -17.34 -14.86 2.09
N ALA A 16 -16.06 -14.57 2.33
CA ALA A 16 -14.99 -14.83 1.36
C ALA A 16 -14.45 -16.27 1.40
N THR A 17 -13.82 -16.68 0.31
CA THR A 17 -12.81 -17.74 0.32
C THR A 17 -11.45 -17.09 0.60
N LEU A 18 -10.78 -17.53 1.66
CA LEU A 18 -9.48 -17.01 2.09
C LEU A 18 -8.37 -17.83 1.43
N VAL A 19 -7.45 -17.15 0.75
CA VAL A 19 -6.21 -17.72 0.20
C VAL A 19 -5.05 -16.93 0.81
N ASP A 20 -4.26 -17.56 1.67
CA ASP A 20 -3.25 -16.88 2.50
C ASP A 20 -1.88 -16.73 1.82
N GLY A 21 -1.73 -17.23 0.60
CA GLY A 21 -0.48 -17.19 -0.15
C GLY A 21 0.51 -18.31 0.17
N SER A 22 0.18 -19.25 1.07
CA SER A 22 1.04 -20.40 1.40
C SER A 22 1.11 -21.47 0.30
N GLY A 23 0.23 -21.38 -0.71
CA GLY A 23 0.02 -22.42 -1.72
C GLY A 23 -1.02 -23.47 -1.32
N ALA A 24 -1.54 -23.43 -0.08
CA ALA A 24 -2.66 -24.28 0.33
C ALA A 24 -3.96 -23.91 -0.41
N ALA A 25 -4.89 -24.87 -0.47
CA ALA A 25 -6.23 -24.63 -1.00
C ALA A 25 -6.97 -23.58 -0.16
N GLY A 26 -7.75 -22.73 -0.83
CA GLY A 26 -8.53 -21.69 -0.17
C GLY A 26 -9.60 -22.29 0.75
N ARG A 27 -9.90 -21.58 1.85
CA ARG A 27 -10.90 -22.02 2.84
C ARG A 27 -11.90 -20.91 3.17
N ARG A 28 -13.10 -21.28 3.62
CA ARG A 28 -14.08 -20.31 4.15
C ARG A 28 -13.60 -19.75 5.48
N GLY A 29 -13.75 -18.45 5.67
CA GLY A 29 -13.37 -17.80 6.92
C GLY A 29 -13.76 -16.34 6.97
N VAL A 30 -13.36 -15.69 8.07
CA VAL A 30 -13.64 -14.28 8.35
C VAL A 30 -12.32 -13.57 8.65
N VAL A 31 -12.15 -12.38 8.08
CA VAL A 31 -10.97 -11.52 8.34
C VAL A 31 -11.41 -10.29 9.12
N GLY A 32 -10.89 -10.12 10.32
CA GLY A 32 -11.06 -8.90 11.10
C GLY A 32 -9.79 -8.06 11.09
N VAL A 33 -9.95 -6.74 11.07
CA VAL A 33 -8.85 -5.79 11.17
C VAL A 33 -9.03 -4.96 12.43
N ARG A 34 -8.01 -4.97 13.29
CA ARG A 34 -7.96 -4.15 14.50
C ARG A 34 -6.55 -3.66 14.73
N GLU A 35 -6.38 -2.36 14.95
CA GLU A 35 -5.09 -1.76 15.34
C GLU A 35 -3.96 -2.13 14.34
N ARG A 36 -4.29 -2.13 13.04
CA ARG A 36 -3.40 -2.52 11.93
C ARG A 36 -2.95 -3.99 11.93
N ARG A 37 -3.61 -4.86 12.70
CA ARG A 37 -3.39 -6.31 12.68
C ARG A 37 -4.57 -7.02 12.05
N LEU A 38 -4.26 -8.09 11.33
CA LEU A 38 -5.25 -9.02 10.79
C LEU A 38 -5.52 -10.13 11.81
N HIS A 39 -6.78 -10.45 12.00
CA HIS A 39 -7.26 -11.57 12.79
C HIS A 39 -8.07 -12.48 11.85
N ILE A 40 -7.72 -13.76 11.80
CA ILE A 40 -8.31 -14.71 10.86
C ILE A 40 -9.10 -15.75 11.64
N GLY A 41 -10.41 -15.73 11.51
CA GLY A 41 -11.32 -16.70 12.10
C GLY A 41 -11.87 -17.68 11.07
N ASP A 42 -12.50 -18.74 11.57
CA ASP A 42 -13.35 -19.59 10.74
C ASP A 42 -14.66 -18.86 10.32
N ALA A 43 -15.52 -19.55 9.57
CA ALA A 43 -16.77 -18.98 9.10
C ALA A 43 -17.81 -18.69 10.21
N GLY A 44 -17.61 -19.24 11.42
CA GLY A 44 -18.48 -19.03 12.58
C GLY A 44 -18.09 -17.82 13.42
N TRP A 45 -16.90 -17.25 13.22
CA TRP A 45 -16.45 -16.06 13.96
C TRP A 45 -17.22 -14.79 13.54
N GLN A 46 -17.94 -14.19 14.48
CA GLN A 46 -18.79 -13.01 14.27
C GLN A 46 -18.42 -11.87 15.23
N PRO A 47 -17.32 -11.15 15.00
CA PRO A 47 -16.95 -10.01 15.84
C PRO A 47 -17.89 -8.82 15.59
N ARG A 48 -18.10 -7.97 16.60
CA ARG A 48 -18.70 -6.64 16.37
C ARG A 48 -17.73 -5.81 15.52
N ALA A 49 -18.22 -5.10 14.51
CA ALA A 49 -17.37 -4.27 13.65
C ALA A 49 -18.00 -2.91 13.38
N ALA A 50 -17.18 -1.86 13.24
CA ALA A 50 -17.66 -0.56 12.79
C ALA A 50 -18.00 -0.56 11.30
N ARG A 51 -17.32 -1.43 10.53
CA ARG A 51 -17.58 -1.66 9.10
C ARG A 51 -17.55 -3.15 8.79
N THR A 52 -18.53 -3.61 8.02
CA THR A 52 -18.60 -4.97 7.49
C THR A 52 -18.55 -4.94 5.97
N ILE A 53 -17.75 -5.81 5.37
CA ILE A 53 -17.69 -6.05 3.93
C ILE A 53 -18.14 -7.48 3.67
N ASP A 54 -19.22 -7.65 2.91
CA ASP A 54 -19.62 -8.95 2.39
C ASP A 54 -18.85 -9.24 1.09
N ALA A 55 -18.00 -10.27 1.14
CA ALA A 55 -17.19 -10.74 0.03
C ALA A 55 -17.67 -12.13 -0.44
N SER A 56 -18.98 -12.40 -0.32
CA SER A 56 -19.61 -13.61 -0.85
C SER A 56 -19.32 -13.81 -2.34
N GLY A 57 -18.85 -15.01 -2.69
CA GLY A 57 -18.43 -15.35 -4.05
C GLY A 57 -17.07 -14.78 -4.47
N LEU A 58 -16.40 -14.02 -3.59
CA LEU A 58 -15.08 -13.43 -3.84
C LEU A 58 -13.98 -14.12 -3.04
N VAL A 59 -12.74 -13.78 -3.39
CA VAL A 59 -11.53 -14.25 -2.72
C VAL A 59 -10.89 -13.11 -1.95
N VAL A 60 -10.42 -13.39 -0.74
CA VAL A 60 -9.55 -12.48 0.01
C VAL A 60 -8.16 -13.08 0.05
N THR A 61 -7.18 -12.29 -0.39
CA THR A 61 -5.76 -12.64 -0.44
C THR A 61 -4.93 -11.60 0.32
N PRO A 62 -3.67 -11.89 0.66
CA PRO A 62 -2.68 -10.84 0.86
C PRO A 62 -2.66 -9.90 -0.34
N GLY A 63 -2.35 -8.62 -0.09
CA GLY A 63 -2.11 -7.67 -1.17
C GLY A 63 -0.91 -8.10 -2.02
N PHE A 64 -0.94 -7.81 -3.31
CA PHE A 64 0.10 -8.24 -4.23
C PHE A 64 1.37 -7.41 -4.04
N ILE A 65 2.50 -8.08 -4.21
CA ILE A 65 3.84 -7.48 -4.17
C ILE A 65 4.35 -7.42 -5.61
N ASP A 66 4.48 -6.20 -6.13
CA ASP A 66 5.06 -5.96 -7.44
C ASP A 66 6.58 -5.85 -7.31
N LEU A 67 7.29 -6.87 -7.80
CA LEU A 67 8.75 -6.97 -7.67
C LEU A 67 9.51 -6.17 -8.73
N HIS A 68 8.82 -5.62 -9.73
CA HIS A 68 9.46 -4.95 -10.86
C HIS A 68 8.67 -3.70 -11.24
N SER A 69 8.88 -2.63 -10.48
CA SER A 69 8.13 -1.39 -10.66
C SER A 69 8.99 -0.18 -10.95
N HIS A 70 8.57 0.57 -11.96
CA HIS A 70 9.01 1.91 -12.31
C HIS A 70 8.16 3.00 -11.61
N GLY A 71 7.58 2.68 -10.45
CA GLY A 71 6.70 3.58 -9.69
C GLY A 71 7.42 4.62 -8.83
N GLY A 72 8.76 4.57 -8.73
CA GLY A 72 9.54 5.31 -7.73
C GLY A 72 9.42 6.84 -7.77
N LEU A 73 9.18 7.44 -8.93
CA LEU A 73 8.96 8.88 -9.01
C LEU A 73 7.48 9.25 -8.99
N VAL A 74 6.65 8.52 -9.71
CA VAL A 74 5.23 8.84 -9.88
C VAL A 74 4.43 8.81 -8.58
N ILE A 75 4.74 7.89 -7.66
CA ILE A 75 4.09 7.84 -6.34
C ILE A 75 4.39 9.08 -5.48
N LEU A 76 5.54 9.72 -5.71
CA LEU A 76 5.89 11.00 -5.05
C LEU A 76 5.07 12.17 -5.61
N ALA A 77 4.47 12.04 -6.79
CA ALA A 77 3.64 13.07 -7.39
C ALA A 77 2.15 12.83 -7.10
N ASP A 78 1.72 11.57 -7.17
CA ASP A 78 0.36 11.14 -6.86
C ASP A 78 0.38 10.02 -5.80
N PRO A 79 0.25 10.38 -4.50
CA PRO A 79 0.28 9.43 -3.40
C PRO A 79 -0.90 8.45 -3.36
N ARG A 80 -1.97 8.67 -4.14
CA ARG A 80 -3.08 7.70 -4.22
C ARG A 80 -2.68 6.45 -4.97
N HIS A 81 -1.73 6.59 -5.89
CA HIS A 81 -1.13 5.49 -6.66
C HIS A 81 -2.18 4.53 -7.27
N GLU A 82 -3.27 5.11 -7.77
CA GLU A 82 -4.46 4.39 -8.24
C GLU A 82 -4.19 3.26 -9.25
N PRO A 83 -3.24 3.39 -10.22
CA PRO A 83 -2.97 2.32 -11.16
C PRO A 83 -2.60 0.99 -10.48
N LYS A 84 -1.76 1.03 -9.44
CA LYS A 84 -1.33 -0.15 -8.69
C LYS A 84 -2.41 -0.64 -7.73
N VAL A 85 -3.04 0.27 -6.99
CA VAL A 85 -4.10 -0.07 -6.02
C VAL A 85 -5.26 -0.79 -6.70
N ARG A 86 -5.66 -0.35 -7.90
CA ARG A 86 -6.75 -0.99 -8.66
C ARG A 86 -6.41 -2.40 -9.17
N GLN A 87 -5.13 -2.76 -9.21
CA GLN A 87 -4.67 -4.10 -9.55
C GLN A 87 -4.46 -4.98 -8.31
N GLY A 88 -4.70 -4.46 -7.10
CA GLY A 88 -4.51 -5.19 -5.84
C GLY A 88 -3.07 -5.15 -5.32
N VAL A 89 -2.19 -4.34 -5.92
CA VAL A 89 -0.82 -4.15 -5.45
C VAL A 89 -0.81 -3.29 -4.19
N THR A 90 -0.14 -3.78 -3.15
CA THR A 90 0.02 -3.06 -1.87
C THR A 90 1.47 -2.71 -1.55
N THR A 91 2.42 -3.36 -2.22
CA THR A 91 3.85 -3.17 -2.02
C THR A 91 4.57 -3.24 -3.36
N GLU A 92 5.55 -2.37 -3.55
CA GLU A 92 6.38 -2.33 -4.75
C GLU A 92 7.86 -2.35 -4.40
N VAL A 93 8.64 -3.04 -5.22
CA VAL A 93 10.10 -2.92 -5.25
C VAL A 93 10.44 -1.95 -6.39
N ILE A 94 11.11 -0.86 -6.04
CA ILE A 94 11.50 0.22 -6.95
C ILE A 94 13.01 0.29 -7.12
N GLY A 95 13.48 1.06 -8.11
CA GLY A 95 14.92 1.18 -8.40
C GLY A 95 15.49 -0.04 -9.13
N VAL A 96 14.63 -0.78 -9.83
CA VAL A 96 15.00 -1.92 -10.66
C VAL A 96 15.75 -1.46 -11.90
N ASP A 97 16.43 -2.39 -12.59
CA ASP A 97 17.17 -2.14 -13.84
C ASP A 97 18.27 -1.08 -13.78
N GLY A 98 18.72 -0.74 -12.57
CA GLY A 98 19.68 0.35 -12.36
C GLY A 98 19.04 1.73 -12.25
N ASN A 99 17.71 1.81 -12.29
CA ASN A 99 16.93 3.06 -12.23
C ASN A 99 16.69 3.55 -10.80
N GLY A 100 17.76 3.54 -10.00
CA GLY A 100 17.77 4.15 -8.67
C GLY A 100 17.92 5.67 -8.76
N TYR A 101 16.93 6.42 -8.29
CA TYR A 101 16.96 7.90 -8.30
C TYR A 101 17.79 8.52 -7.16
N ALA A 102 18.57 7.72 -6.44
CA ALA A 102 19.55 8.14 -5.46
C ALA A 102 20.56 7.02 -5.22
N PRO A 103 21.81 7.32 -4.82
CA PRO A 103 22.36 8.67 -4.61
C PRO A 103 22.89 9.33 -5.91
N PHE A 104 22.95 10.66 -5.91
CA PHE A 104 23.61 11.48 -6.94
C PHE A 104 24.43 12.59 -6.28
N ALA A 105 25.69 12.75 -6.68
CA ALA A 105 26.59 13.77 -6.11
C ALA A 105 26.20 15.19 -6.54
N HIS A 106 25.74 15.35 -7.79
CA HIS A 106 25.27 16.62 -8.33
C HIS A 106 23.82 16.51 -8.77
N ARG A 107 23.04 17.56 -8.50
CA ARG A 107 21.62 17.61 -8.84
C ARG A 107 21.37 17.54 -10.35
N GLU A 108 22.28 18.07 -11.15
CA GLU A 108 22.22 18.00 -12.60
C GLU A 108 22.26 16.56 -13.14
N ASP A 109 23.06 15.68 -12.52
CA ASP A 109 23.12 14.27 -12.90
C ASP A 109 21.80 13.55 -12.60
N LEU A 110 21.19 13.82 -11.44
CA LEU A 110 19.86 13.32 -11.10
C LEU A 110 18.83 13.76 -12.14
N LEU A 111 18.82 15.06 -12.50
CA LEU A 111 17.89 15.58 -13.48
C LEU A 111 18.11 14.95 -14.87
N ALA A 112 19.36 14.82 -15.31
CA ALA A 112 19.69 14.16 -16.57
C ALA A 112 19.24 12.69 -16.57
N PHE A 113 19.40 11.99 -15.45
CA PHE A 113 18.96 10.61 -15.30
C PHE A 113 17.43 10.47 -15.31
N VAL A 114 16.70 11.42 -14.72
CA VAL A 114 15.24 11.50 -14.82
C VAL A 114 14.80 11.72 -16.26
N GLU A 115 15.47 12.60 -17.01
CA GLU A 115 15.15 12.79 -18.42
C GLU A 115 15.35 11.54 -19.25
N LEU A 116 16.49 10.87 -19.05
CA LEU A 116 16.85 9.66 -19.78
C LEU A 116 15.79 8.56 -19.58
N ASN A 117 15.27 8.43 -18.36
CA ASN A 117 14.35 7.36 -17.97
C ASN A 117 12.86 7.77 -18.00
N ALA A 118 12.54 8.97 -18.47
CA ALA A 118 11.17 9.51 -18.45
C ALA A 118 10.15 8.62 -19.20
N GLY A 119 10.59 7.83 -20.19
CA GLY A 119 9.72 6.90 -20.90
C GLY A 119 9.27 5.69 -20.06
N LEU A 120 10.03 5.31 -19.03
CA LEU A 120 9.75 4.17 -18.15
C LEU A 120 9.17 4.60 -16.81
N ASP A 121 9.85 5.52 -16.13
CA ASP A 121 9.50 5.95 -14.76
C ASP A 121 8.64 7.23 -14.73
N GLY A 122 8.40 7.84 -15.89
CA GLY A 122 7.75 9.13 -16.00
C GLY A 122 8.65 10.30 -15.60
N ARG A 123 8.17 11.52 -15.88
CA ARG A 123 8.79 12.78 -15.45
C ARG A 123 7.79 13.62 -14.66
N PRO A 124 7.45 13.24 -13.42
CA PRO A 124 6.48 14.00 -12.64
C PRO A 124 6.99 15.41 -12.31
N ALA A 125 6.06 16.37 -12.27
CA ALA A 125 6.35 17.74 -11.85
C ALA A 125 6.51 17.83 -10.32
N ILE A 126 7.63 17.31 -9.80
CA ILE A 126 8.02 17.38 -8.38
C ILE A 126 9.36 18.12 -8.24
N THR A 127 9.65 18.58 -7.02
CA THR A 127 10.98 19.12 -6.72
C THR A 127 11.95 17.97 -6.50
N TYR A 128 13.01 17.94 -7.30
CA TYR A 128 14.13 17.00 -7.18
C TYR A 128 15.24 17.62 -6.32
N ASP A 129 15.08 17.55 -4.99
CA ASP A 129 15.97 18.16 -3.99
C ASP A 129 16.41 17.10 -2.94
N TRP A 130 16.97 16.00 -3.44
CA TRP A 130 17.62 14.95 -2.66
C TRP A 130 18.92 14.55 -3.35
N ASP A 131 19.87 14.04 -2.55
CA ASP A 131 21.22 13.67 -2.99
C ASP A 131 21.61 12.27 -2.49
N THR A 132 21.13 11.90 -1.32
CA THR A 132 21.37 10.61 -0.65
C THR A 132 20.14 9.71 -0.69
N MET A 133 20.36 8.39 -0.62
CA MET A 133 19.26 7.42 -0.50
C MET A 133 18.36 7.72 0.71
N ALA A 134 18.94 8.14 1.84
CA ALA A 134 18.18 8.52 3.03
C ALA A 134 17.25 9.72 2.78
N SER A 135 17.74 10.77 2.12
CA SER A 135 16.93 11.96 1.79
C SER A 135 15.83 11.67 0.75
N TYR A 136 16.09 10.75 -0.18
CA TYR A 136 15.12 10.23 -1.15
C TYR A 136 14.02 9.40 -0.49
N ILE A 137 14.37 8.38 0.30
CA ILE A 137 13.39 7.57 1.05
C ILE A 137 12.56 8.44 2.00
N GLY A 138 13.19 9.44 2.64
CA GLY A 138 12.49 10.38 3.52
C GLY A 138 11.38 11.19 2.82
N ARG A 139 11.35 11.25 1.48
CA ARG A 139 10.24 11.85 0.70
C ARG A 139 8.94 11.11 0.92
N TYR A 140 8.99 9.79 0.86
CA TYR A 140 7.84 8.90 0.99
C TYR A 140 7.20 9.04 2.38
N ASP A 141 8.02 9.06 3.43
CA ASP A 141 7.56 9.24 4.81
C ASP A 141 6.83 10.57 5.01
N ARG A 142 7.37 11.66 4.45
CA ARG A 142 6.74 12.98 4.53
C ARG A 142 5.38 12.99 3.84
N GLN A 143 5.29 12.36 2.67
CA GLN A 143 4.03 12.29 1.93
C GLN A 143 2.98 11.43 2.61
N GLN A 144 3.34 10.28 3.15
CA GLN A 144 2.40 9.45 3.92
C GLN A 144 1.85 10.21 5.13
N ARG A 145 2.70 10.96 5.86
CA ARG A 145 2.25 11.80 6.98
C ARG A 145 1.33 12.94 6.54
N ALA A 146 1.52 13.50 5.34
CA ALA A 146 0.64 14.51 4.78
C ALA A 146 -0.73 13.92 4.39
N ALA A 147 -0.75 12.74 3.75
CA ALA A 147 -1.97 12.02 3.39
C ALA A 147 -2.80 11.63 4.63
N HIS A 148 -2.16 11.06 5.66
CA HIS A 148 -2.83 10.73 6.93
C HIS A 148 -3.46 11.95 7.63
N ARG A 149 -2.79 13.12 7.58
CA ARG A 149 -3.34 14.36 8.15
C ARG A 149 -4.57 14.86 7.40
N ARG A 150 -4.57 14.79 6.06
CA ARG A 150 -5.73 15.18 5.25
C ARG A 150 -6.96 14.31 5.51
N HIS A 151 -6.78 12.99 5.66
CA HIS A 151 -7.89 12.08 5.98
C HIS A 151 -8.49 12.34 7.38
N ARG A 152 -7.69 12.78 8.37
CA ARG A 152 -8.21 13.14 9.70
C ARG A 152 -9.01 14.44 9.71
N LEU A 153 -8.68 15.40 8.84
CA LEU A 153 -9.37 16.69 8.77
C LEU A 153 -10.64 16.62 7.90
N GLY A 154 -10.76 15.65 7.00
CA GLY A 154 -11.96 15.43 6.17
C GLY A 154 -13.14 14.73 6.88
N GLY A 155 -12.97 14.27 8.12
CA GLY A 155 -14.01 13.55 8.88
C GLY A 155 -14.94 14.43 9.73
N ARG A 156 -14.85 15.76 9.64
CA ARG A 156 -15.69 16.72 10.38
C ARG A 156 -16.24 17.81 9.45
N ALA A 157 -17.04 17.43 8.47
CA ALA A 157 -17.97 18.35 7.81
C ALA A 157 -19.07 17.52 7.11
N GLY A 158 -20.29 17.60 7.63
CA GLY A 158 -21.45 16.87 7.12
C GLY A 158 -22.46 16.59 8.24
N HIS A 159 -23.08 17.65 8.74
CA HIS A 159 -24.47 17.62 9.23
C HIS A 159 -25.28 18.41 8.23
#